data_AF-A0A1V0PFG4-F1
#
_entry.id   AF-A0A1V0PFG4-F1
#
_cell.length_a   1.000
_cell.length_b   1.000
_cell.length_c   1.000
_cell.angle_alpha   90.00
_cell.angle_beta   90.00
_cell.angle_gamma   90.00
#
_symmetry.space_group_name_H-M   'P 1'
#
loop_
_entity.id
_entity.type
_entity.pdbx_description
1 polymer ?
#
loop_
_entity_poly.entity_id
_entity_poly.type
_entity_poly.pdbx_seq_one_letter_code
_entity_poly.pdbx_strand_id
1 'polypeptide(L)' 'MTTYHQLLNQLDHLKLDRVRQLLPEFLDEHADISLVEGLHELLSEELREREALLQERR' A
#
# COMPACT_ATOMS: atom_id res chain seq x y z
N MET A 1 3.64 -19.91 7.99
CA MET A 1 3.78 -18.50 7.58
C MET A 1 2.40 -17.87 7.62
N THR A 2 2.24 -16.72 8.27
CA THR A 2 0.92 -16.09 8.46
C THR A 2 0.44 -15.43 7.17
N THR A 3 -0.88 -15.31 6.99
CA THR A 3 -1.53 -14.67 5.83
C THR A 3 -0.98 -13.26 5.54
N TYR A 4 -0.61 -12.53 6.59
CA TYR A 4 0.01 -11.20 6.50
C TYR A 4 1.38 -11.21 5.79
N HIS A 5 2.24 -12.19 6.08
CA HIS A 5 3.54 -12.27 5.41
C HIS A 5 3.41 -12.66 3.93
N GLN A 6 2.40 -13.45 3.57
CA GLN A 6 2.11 -13.77 2.18
C GLN A 6 1.65 -12.54 1.40
N LEU A 7 0.81 -11.70 2.02
CA LEU A 7 0.39 -10.42 1.46
C LEU A 7 1.57 -9.47 1.23
N LEU A 8 2.46 -9.29 2.21
CA LEU A 8 3.63 -8.42 2.05
C LEU A 8 4.55 -8.89 0.89
N ASN A 9 4.70 -10.20 0.72
CA ASN A 9 5.43 -10.76 -0.42
C ASN A 9 4.71 -10.53 -1.76
N GLN A 10 3.38 -10.52 -1.79
CA GLN A 10 2.62 -10.19 -3.01
C GLN A 10 2.78 -8.71 -3.38
N LEU A 11 2.82 -7.81 -2.41
CA LEU A 11 3.10 -6.39 -2.66
C LEU A 11 4.49 -6.17 -3.27
N ASP A 12 5.48 -6.95 -2.82
CA ASP A 12 6.84 -6.97 -3.38
C ASP A 12 6.84 -7.35 -4.87
N HIS A 13 6.11 -8.42 -5.24
CA HIS A 13 5.97 -8.84 -6.64
C HIS A 13 5.33 -7.78 -7.53
N LEU A 14 4.48 -6.92 -6.97
CA LEU A 14 3.82 -5.82 -7.68
C LEU A 14 4.63 -4.52 -7.71
N LYS A 15 5.85 -4.51 -7.16
CA LYS A 15 6.70 -3.31 -7.01
C LYS A 15 5.96 -2.20 -6.25
N LEU A 16 5.29 -2.59 -5.17
CA LEU A 16 4.58 -1.71 -4.25
C LEU A 16 5.35 -1.62 -2.93
N ASP A 17 6.68 -1.40 -3.02
CA ASP A 17 7.59 -1.35 -1.87
C ASP A 17 7.16 -0.32 -0.83
N ARG A 18 6.66 0.84 -1.29
CA ARG A 18 6.16 1.90 -0.41
C ARG A 18 4.95 1.44 0.39
N VAL A 19 3.94 0.85 -0.26
CA VAL A 19 2.76 0.31 0.44
C VAL A 19 3.16 -0.77 1.43
N ARG A 20 4.11 -1.64 1.06
CA ARG A 20 4.65 -2.69 1.95
C ARG A 20 5.31 -2.11 3.20
N GLN A 21 6.04 -1.00 3.07
CA GLN A 21 6.74 -0.34 4.18
C GLN A 21 5.79 0.46 5.07
N LEU A 22 4.81 1.14 4.49
CA LEU A 22 3.89 2.02 5.22
C LEU A 22 2.73 1.28 5.87
N LEU A 23 2.30 0.14 5.32
CA LEU A 23 1.13 -0.60 5.83
C LEU A 23 1.20 -0.97 7.32
N PRO A 24 2.33 -1.45 7.89
CA PRO A 24 2.44 -1.70 9.33
C PRO A 24 2.21 -0.43 10.16
N GLU A 25 2.92 0.65 9.82
CA GLU A 25 2.84 1.94 10.54
C GLU A 25 1.44 2.53 10.44
N PHE A 26 0.82 2.46 9.26
CA PHE A 26 -0.53 2.95 9.01
C PHE A 26 -1.58 2.21 9.85
N LEU A 27 -1.47 0.88 9.97
CA LEU A 27 -2.39 0.10 10.81
C LEU A 27 -2.17 0.32 12.31
N ASP A 28 -0.94 0.60 12.72
CA ASP A 28 -0.62 0.96 14.11
C ASP A 28 -1.18 2.35 14.46
N GLU A 29 -1.12 3.31 13.54
CA GLU A 29 -1.68 4.66 13.69
C GLU A 29 -3.22 4.68 13.62
N HIS A 30 -3.81 3.79 12.81
CA HIS A 30 -5.24 3.65 12.59
C HIS A 30 -5.75 2.32 13.18
N ALA A 31 -5.77 2.20 14.50
CA ALA A 31 -6.18 0.97 15.19
C ALA A 31 -7.66 0.57 14.96
N ASP A 32 -8.46 1.45 14.36
CA ASP A 32 -9.88 1.29 14.06
C ASP A 32 -10.18 0.81 12.63
N ILE A 33 -9.18 0.78 11.73
CA ILE A 33 -9.36 0.31 10.35
C ILE A 33 -8.94 -1.14 10.17
N SER A 34 -9.61 -1.84 9.28
CA SER A 34 -9.21 -3.19 8.87
C SER A 34 -7.98 -3.16 7.96
N LEU A 35 -7.25 -4.28 7.92
CA LEU A 35 -6.15 -4.50 6.98
C LEU A 35 -6.53 -4.20 5.52
N VAL A 36 -7.77 -4.53 5.13
CA VAL A 36 -8.26 -4.33 3.77
C VAL A 36 -8.49 -2.84 3.49
N GLU A 37 -9.04 -2.10 4.45
CA GLU A 37 -9.23 -0.64 4.33
C GLU A 37 -7.89 0.07 4.25
N GLY A 38 -6.93 -0.27 5.11
CA GLY A 38 -5.58 0.31 5.06
C GLY A 38 -4.83 0.03 3.77
N LEU A 39 -4.92 -1.20 3.25
CA LEU A 39 -4.40 -1.53 1.93
C LEU A 39 -5.04 -0.71 0.83
N HIS A 40 -6.37 -0.57 0.85
CA HIS A 40 -7.10 0.16 -0.17
C HIS A 40 -6.71 1.65 -0.20
N GLU A 41 -6.56 2.28 0.97
CA GLU A 41 -6.14 3.68 1.06
C GLU A 41 -4.73 3.89 0.52
N LEU A 42 -3.74 3.12 1.00
CA LEU A 42 -2.35 3.24 0.56
C LEU A 42 -2.20 2.95 -0.94
N LEU A 43 -2.92 1.97 -1.48
CA LEU A 43 -2.94 1.69 -2.92
C LEU A 43 -3.57 2.83 -3.73
N SER A 44 -4.64 3.44 -3.20
CA SER A 44 -5.31 4.56 -3.87
C SER A 44 -4.42 5.79 -3.94
N GLU A 45 -3.64 6.07 -2.89
CA GLU A 45 -2.67 7.15 -2.86
C GLU A 45 -1.52 6.90 -3.87
N GLU A 46 -0.96 5.70 -3.86
CA GLU A 46 0.10 5.30 -4.79
C GLU A 46 -0.37 5.39 -6.26
N LEU A 47 -1.63 5.02 -6.56
CA LEU A 47 -2.21 5.17 -7.89
C LEU A 47 -2.32 6.65 -8.30
N ARG A 48 -2.82 7.51 -7.42
CA ARG A 48 -2.95 8.96 -7.69
C ARG A 48 -1.59 9.60 -7.98
N GLU A 49 -0.56 9.25 -7.20
CA GLU A 49 0.79 9.76 -7.44
C GLU A 49 1.37 9.28 -8.76
N ARG A 50 1.20 7.99 -9.08
CA ARG A 50 1.64 7.45 -10.38
C ARG A 50 0.92 8.14 -11.55
N GLU A 51 -0.37 8.39 -11.42
CA GLU A 51 -1.16 9.12 -12.42
C GLU A 51 -0.66 10.56 -12.56
N ALA A 52 -0.42 11.27 -11.46
CA ALA A 52 0.12 12.63 -11.49
C ALA A 52 1.49 12.69 -12.20
N LEU A 53 2.41 11.77 -11.86
CA LEU A 53 3.72 11.67 -12.51
C LEU A 53 3.62 11.37 -14.03
N LEU A 54 2.61 10.61 -14.45
CA LEU A 54 2.37 10.35 -15.87
C LEU A 54 1.82 11.59 -16.59
N GLN A 55 1.01 12.41 -15.93
CA GLN A 55 0.51 13.67 -16.50
C GLN A 55 1.61 14.72 -16.62
N GLU A 56 2.51 14.83 -15.64
CA GLU A 56 3.64 15.77 -15.68
C GLU A 56 4.64 15.49 -16.81
N ARG A 57 4.71 14.24 -17.29
CA ARG A 57 5.58 13.83 -18.40
C ARG A 57 4.97 14.03 -19.79
N ARG A 58 3.75 14.55 -19.88
CA ARG A 58 2.98 14.69 -21.12
C ARG A 58 2.96 16.13 -21.62
#